data_AF-A0A7X8YXD2-F1
#
_entry.id   AF-A0A7X8YXD2-F1
#
_cell.length_a   1.000
_cell.length_b   1.000
_cell.length_c   1.000
_cell.angle_alpha   90.00
_cell.angle_beta   90.00
_cell.angle_gamma   90.00
#
_symmetry.space_group_name_H-M   'P 1'
#
loop_
_entity.id
_entity.type
_entity.pdbx_description
1 polymer ?
#
loop_
_entity_poly.entity_id
_entity_poly.type
_entity_poly.pdbx_seq_one_letter_code
_entity_poly.pdbx_strand_id
1 'polypeptide(L)'
;MNRRQRLLAALQGKAVDRPPVSFYEITGFEPRNGDDPYNIFSHPSWREVLDMARDRTDVILMHGLKWKGQADPLAELTTYTRNTDSNGSLHITMTIRHAGKTFTRKTRRDPD
;
A
#
# COMPACT_ATOMS: atom_id res chain seq x y z
N MET A 1 4.22 -3.38 -28.65
CA MET A 1 4.69 -4.56 -27.88
C MET A 1 3.65 -4.90 -26.80
N ASN A 2 3.38 -6.18 -26.49
CA ASN A 2 2.50 -6.51 -25.36
C ASN A 2 3.26 -6.47 -24.01
N ARG A 3 2.54 -6.44 -22.88
CA ARG A 3 3.14 -6.31 -21.53
C ARG A 3 4.21 -7.37 -21.25
N ARG A 4 3.90 -8.63 -21.58
CA ARG A 4 4.83 -9.76 -21.38
C ARG A 4 6.10 -9.61 -22.24
N GLN A 5 5.94 -9.30 -23.52
CA GLN A 5 7.05 -9.08 -24.44
C GLN A 5 7.95 -7.93 -23.96
N ARG A 6 7.33 -6.84 -23.46
CA ARG A 6 8.03 -5.67 -22.94
C ARG A 6 8.85 -5.98 -21.70
N LEU A 7 8.26 -6.69 -20.74
CA LEU A 7 8.97 -7.14 -19.55
C LEU A 7 10.18 -8.01 -19.93
N LEU A 8 10.00 -8.99 -20.80
CA LEU A 8 11.09 -9.88 -21.22
C LEU A 8 12.18 -9.14 -22.00
N ALA A 9 11.82 -8.20 -22.87
CA ALA A 9 12.78 -7.38 -23.61
C ALA A 9 13.62 -6.51 -22.66
N ALA A 10 12.97 -5.86 -21.68
CA ALA A 10 13.65 -5.05 -20.67
C ALA A 10 14.64 -5.88 -19.84
N LEU A 11 14.22 -7.07 -19.37
CA LEU A 11 15.09 -7.99 -18.62
C LEU A 11 16.30 -8.48 -19.44
N GLN A 12 16.19 -8.46 -20.77
CA GLN A 12 17.27 -8.82 -21.69
C GLN A 12 18.11 -7.61 -22.14
N GLY A 13 17.87 -6.41 -21.60
CA GLY A 13 18.58 -5.18 -22.01
C GLY A 13 18.22 -4.71 -23.43
N LYS A 14 17.10 -5.15 -24.00
CA LYS A 14 16.63 -4.76 -25.33
C LYS A 14 15.75 -3.51 -25.25
N ALA A 15 15.67 -2.80 -26.37
CA ALA A 15 14.79 -1.65 -26.51
C ALA A 15 13.30 -2.03 -26.29
N VAL A 16 12.56 -1.11 -25.68
CA VAL A 16 11.13 -1.22 -25.37
C VAL A 16 10.39 0.04 -25.80
N ASP A 17 9.10 -0.09 -26.09
CA ASP A 17 8.25 1.00 -26.61
C ASP A 17 7.73 1.97 -25.53
N ARG A 18 7.83 1.60 -24.24
CA ARG A 18 7.52 2.45 -23.08
C ARG A 18 8.12 1.85 -21.80
N PRO A 19 8.13 2.55 -20.65
CA PRO A 19 8.61 2.00 -19.39
C PRO A 19 7.94 0.65 -19.03
N PRO A 20 8.73 -0.42 -18.82
CA PRO A 20 8.22 -1.79 -18.66
C PRO A 20 7.68 -2.09 -17.26
N VAL A 21 8.08 -1.32 -16.24
CA VAL A 21 7.64 -1.47 -14.85
C VAL A 21 7.76 -0.11 -14.14
N SER A 22 6.70 0.35 -13.49
CA SER A 22 6.74 1.40 -12.45
C SER A 22 7.00 0.76 -11.08
N PHE A 23 8.05 1.21 -10.37
CA PHE A 23 8.51 0.62 -9.10
C PHE A 23 7.68 1.02 -7.87
N TYR A 24 6.38 0.91 -7.98
CA TYR A 24 5.41 0.87 -6.89
C TYR A 24 4.99 2.18 -6.20
N GLU A 25 5.81 3.24 -6.23
CA GLU A 25 5.53 4.46 -5.46
C GLU A 25 4.21 5.16 -5.82
N ILE A 26 3.83 5.17 -7.10
CA ILE A 26 2.64 5.85 -7.61
C ILE A 26 1.53 4.85 -7.98
N THR A 27 1.90 3.71 -8.57
CA THR A 27 0.94 2.77 -9.17
C THR A 27 1.01 1.36 -8.59
N GLY A 28 1.91 1.10 -7.63
CA GLY A 28 2.14 -0.24 -7.10
C GLY A 28 1.04 -0.78 -6.22
N PHE A 29 0.07 0.03 -5.85
CA PHE A 29 -1.03 -0.35 -4.98
C PHE A 29 -2.31 -0.49 -5.79
N GLU A 30 -3.20 -1.35 -5.33
CA GLU A 30 -4.56 -1.37 -5.88
C GLU A 30 -5.19 0.03 -5.75
N PRO A 31 -5.96 0.48 -6.77
CA PRO A 31 -6.73 1.70 -6.65
C PRO A 31 -7.60 1.61 -5.40
N ARG A 32 -7.29 2.43 -4.39
CA ARG A 32 -8.18 2.59 -3.24
C ARG A 32 -9.29 3.53 -3.66
N ASN A 33 -10.48 2.98 -3.80
CA ASN A 33 -11.69 3.78 -3.95
C ASN A 33 -12.13 4.21 -2.54
N GLY A 34 -12.17 5.51 -2.28
CA GLY A 34 -12.78 6.05 -1.05
C GLY A 34 -12.15 7.35 -0.56
N ASP A 35 -12.92 8.06 0.25
CA ASP A 35 -12.51 9.30 0.91
C ASP A 35 -11.73 8.99 2.20
N ASP A 36 -10.63 8.21 2.11
CA ASP A 36 -9.74 7.99 3.27
C ASP A 36 -8.90 9.26 3.47
N PRO A 37 -9.14 10.05 4.54
CA PRO A 37 -8.45 11.32 4.76
C PRO A 37 -6.98 11.12 5.13
N TYR A 38 -6.57 9.89 5.46
CA TYR A 38 -5.18 9.55 5.81
C TYR A 38 -4.40 8.94 4.64
N ASN A 39 -4.91 9.09 3.42
CA ASN A 39 -4.33 8.57 2.20
C ASN A 39 -4.22 9.67 1.15
N ILE A 40 -3.01 10.13 0.91
CA ILE A 40 -2.69 11.24 0.00
C ILE A 40 -3.22 11.01 -1.42
N PHE A 41 -3.27 9.75 -1.87
CA PHE A 41 -3.77 9.39 -3.19
C PHE A 41 -5.29 9.56 -3.33
N SER A 42 -6.03 9.76 -2.23
CA SER A 42 -7.46 10.08 -2.25
C SER A 42 -7.71 11.55 -2.67
N HIS A 43 -6.72 12.43 -2.53
CA HIS A 43 -6.90 13.85 -2.85
C HIS A 43 -7.05 14.05 -4.39
N PRO A 44 -8.03 14.84 -4.88
CA PRO A 44 -8.30 14.97 -6.32
C PRO A 44 -7.11 15.40 -7.17
N SER A 45 -6.18 16.18 -6.62
CA SER A 45 -4.97 16.62 -7.34
C SER A 45 -4.05 15.47 -7.77
N TRP A 46 -4.11 14.30 -7.12
CA TRP A 46 -3.29 13.14 -7.48
C TRP A 46 -3.84 12.36 -8.67
N ARG A 47 -5.12 12.57 -9.01
CA ARG A 47 -5.80 11.79 -10.05
C ARG A 47 -5.08 11.85 -11.40
N GLU A 48 -4.68 13.04 -11.84
CA GLU A 48 -4.01 13.20 -13.14
C GLU A 48 -2.67 12.46 -13.20
N VAL A 49 -1.89 12.50 -12.12
CA VAL A 49 -0.60 11.81 -12.03
C VAL A 49 -0.80 10.29 -12.01
N LEU A 50 -1.78 9.81 -11.24
CA LEU A 50 -2.11 8.39 -11.15
C LEU A 50 -2.60 7.84 -12.49
N ASP A 51 -3.48 8.57 -13.18
CA ASP A 51 -4.01 8.19 -14.49
C ASP A 51 -2.89 8.20 -15.54
N MET A 52 -2.08 9.26 -15.60
CA MET A 52 -0.91 9.33 -16.47
C MET A 52 0.06 8.16 -16.23
N ALA A 53 0.37 7.85 -14.97
CA ALA A 53 1.30 6.77 -14.65
C ALA A 53 0.75 5.41 -15.11
N ARG A 54 -0.55 5.15 -14.92
CA ARG A 54 -1.22 3.93 -15.41
C ARG A 54 -1.26 3.84 -16.94
N ASP A 55 -1.48 4.97 -17.61
CA ASP A 55 -1.55 5.03 -19.06
C ASP A 55 -0.19 4.89 -19.72
N ARG A 56 0.87 5.39 -19.09
CA ARG A 56 2.21 5.46 -19.68
C ARG A 56 3.13 4.32 -19.27
N THR A 57 2.83 3.59 -18.20
CA THR A 57 3.69 2.52 -17.69
C THR A 57 2.96 1.18 -17.59
N ASP A 58 3.72 0.09 -17.65
CA ASP A 58 3.24 -1.19 -17.15
C ASP A 58 3.45 -1.26 -15.63
N VAL A 59 2.56 -1.98 -14.95
CA VAL A 59 2.51 -2.04 -13.48
C VAL A 59 2.57 -3.50 -13.05
N ILE A 60 3.39 -3.76 -12.05
CA ILE A 60 3.30 -4.98 -11.23
C ILE A 60 2.63 -4.52 -9.93
N LEU A 61 1.43 -5.04 -9.64
CA LEU A 61 0.74 -4.66 -8.41
C LEU A 61 1.38 -5.39 -7.23
N MET A 62 1.69 -4.62 -6.18
CA MET A 62 2.01 -5.16 -4.88
C MET A 62 0.71 -5.63 -4.22
N HIS A 63 0.36 -6.88 -4.49
CA HIS A 63 -0.78 -7.55 -3.91
C HIS A 63 -0.31 -8.63 -2.92
N GLY A 64 -0.83 -8.60 -1.70
CA GLY A 64 -0.61 -9.68 -0.75
C GLY A 64 -1.37 -10.94 -1.17
N LEU A 65 -0.76 -12.11 -1.01
CA LEU A 65 -1.50 -13.37 -1.19
C LEU A 65 -2.65 -13.41 -0.18
N LYS A 66 -3.88 -13.60 -0.66
CA LYS A 66 -5.04 -13.87 0.21
C LYS A 66 -4.91 -15.29 0.76
N TRP A 67 -4.17 -15.43 1.85
CA TRP A 67 -4.00 -16.69 2.56
C TRP A 67 -5.30 -17.03 3.31
N LYS A 68 -5.95 -18.13 2.93
CA LYS A 68 -7.22 -18.60 3.54
C LYS A 68 -7.01 -19.55 4.72
N GLY A 69 -5.77 -19.85 5.11
CA GLY A 69 -5.45 -20.86 6.12
C GLY A 69 -5.08 -20.26 7.48
N GLN A 70 -5.73 -20.73 8.54
CA GLN A 70 -5.43 -20.40 9.94
C GLN A 70 -5.73 -18.94 10.35
N ALA A 71 -6.48 -18.80 11.44
CA ALA A 71 -6.69 -17.51 12.10
C ALA A 71 -5.34 -16.95 12.59
N ASP A 72 -5.23 -15.62 12.69
CA ASP A 72 -4.05 -14.98 13.26
C ASP A 72 -3.78 -15.55 14.67
N PRO A 73 -2.65 -16.27 14.87
CA PRO A 73 -2.35 -16.91 16.15
C PRO A 73 -2.11 -15.89 17.28
N LEU A 74 -1.93 -14.61 16.94
CA LEU A 74 -1.75 -13.53 17.90
C LEU A 74 -3.03 -12.75 18.18
N ALA A 75 -4.15 -13.08 17.54
CA ALA A 75 -5.39 -12.30 17.65
C ALA A 75 -5.84 -12.11 19.11
N GLU A 76 -5.85 -13.19 19.90
CA GLU A 76 -6.27 -13.16 21.31
C GLU A 76 -5.25 -12.44 22.22
N LEU A 77 -3.99 -12.34 21.79
CA LEU A 77 -2.91 -11.69 22.54
C LEU A 77 -2.75 -10.21 22.17
N THR A 78 -3.43 -9.76 21.11
CA THR A 78 -3.26 -8.45 20.50
C THR A 78 -4.42 -7.53 20.87
N THR A 79 -4.08 -6.33 21.30
CA THR A 79 -5.04 -5.26 21.59
C THR A 79 -4.74 -4.06 20.71
N TYR A 80 -5.79 -3.45 20.18
CA TYR A 80 -5.72 -2.23 19.39
C TYR A 80 -6.49 -1.11 20.08
N THR A 81 -5.84 0.03 20.28
CA THR A 81 -6.48 1.27 20.67
C THR A 81 -6.38 2.26 19.52
N ARG A 82 -7.52 2.85 19.15
CA ARG A 82 -7.61 3.82 18.06
C ARG A 82 -8.28 5.10 18.58
N ASN A 83 -7.57 6.22 18.51
CA ASN A 83 -8.07 7.52 18.94
C ASN A 83 -7.70 8.59 17.92
N THR A 84 -8.52 9.62 17.80
CA THR A 84 -8.26 10.81 17.00
C THR A 84 -8.02 12.00 17.93
N ASP A 85 -6.96 12.78 17.70
CA ASP A 85 -6.68 13.98 18.51
C ASP A 85 -7.47 15.21 18.04
N SER A 86 -7.31 16.34 18.74
CA SER A 86 -7.97 17.60 18.40
C SER A 86 -7.58 18.14 17.02
N ASN A 87 -6.48 17.68 16.45
CA ASN A 87 -5.98 18.09 15.13
C ASN A 87 -6.44 17.12 14.03
N GLY A 88 -7.27 16.13 14.34
CA GLY A 88 -7.73 15.12 13.38
C GLY A 88 -6.72 14.00 13.13
N SER A 89 -5.56 14.02 13.79
CA SER A 89 -4.53 12.97 13.62
C SER A 89 -5.02 11.67 14.23
N LEU A 90 -4.88 10.58 13.48
CA LEU A 90 -5.23 9.25 13.91
C LEU A 90 -4.06 8.57 14.61
N HIS A 91 -4.26 8.16 15.87
CA HIS A 91 -3.31 7.40 16.66
C HIS A 91 -3.79 5.96 16.83
N ILE A 92 -2.95 5.01 16.44
CA ILE A 92 -3.18 3.57 16.60
C ILE A 92 -2.08 3.01 17.48
N THR A 93 -2.46 2.45 18.63
CA THR A 93 -1.56 1.67 19.48
C THR A 93 -1.94 0.20 19.36
N MET A 94 -0.99 -0.62 18.96
CA MET A 94 -1.09 -2.08 18.98
C MET A 94 -0.21 -2.61 20.09
N THR A 95 -0.78 -3.41 20.98
CA THR A 95 -0.05 -4.06 22.07
C THR A 95 -0.24 -5.57 22.02
N ILE A 96 0.86 -6.32 22.04
CA ILE A 96 0.88 -7.78 22.09
C ILE A 96 1.48 -8.20 23.43
N ARG A 97 0.78 -9.05 24.19
CA ARG A 97 1.28 -9.60 25.46
C ARG A 97 1.55 -11.08 25.30
N HIS A 98 2.81 -11.48 25.42
CA HIS A 98 3.22 -12.88 25.26
C HIS A 98 4.47 -13.20 26.09
N ALA A 99 4.48 -14.36 26.75
CA ALA A 99 5.61 -14.86 27.55
C ALA A 99 6.17 -13.83 28.56
N GLY A 100 5.28 -13.13 29.28
CA GLY A 100 5.65 -12.10 30.26
C GLY A 100 6.22 -10.80 29.65
N LYS A 101 6.27 -10.68 28.31
CA LYS A 101 6.73 -9.49 27.60
C LYS A 101 5.54 -8.73 27.00
N THR A 102 5.71 -7.42 26.91
CA THR A 102 4.75 -6.52 26.25
C THR A 102 5.43 -5.84 25.08
N PHE A 103 4.94 -6.12 23.87
CA PHE A 103 5.38 -5.47 22.64
C PHE A 103 4.38 -4.37 22.27
N THR A 104 4.85 -3.18 21.94
CA THR A 104 3.98 -2.04 21.61
C THR A 104 4.43 -1.40 20.31
N ARG A 105 3.50 -1.21 19.38
CA ARG A 105 3.66 -0.38 18.18
C ARG A 105 2.71 0.79 18.29
N LYS A 106 3.23 2.00 18.08
CA LYS A 106 2.43 3.22 17.95
C LYS A 106 2.56 3.74 16.54
N THR A 107 1.44 4.11 15.94
CA THR A 107 1.38 4.71 14.61
C THR A 107 0.53 5.97 14.70
N ARG A 108 1.01 7.05 14.10
CA ARG A 108 0.26 8.28 13.87
C ARG A 108 0.05 8.44 12.37
N ARG A 109 -1.14 8.87 11.96
CA ARG A 109 -1.43 9.33 10.60
C ARG A 109 -2.09 10.68 10.68
N ASP A 110 -1.58 11.64 9.94
CA ASP A 110 -2.19 12.95 9.83
C ASP A 110 -3.14 12.96 8.64
N PRO A 111 -4.25 13.69 8.71
CA PRO A 111 -5.07 13.90 7.52
C PRO A 111 -4.27 14.69 6.49
N ASP A 112 -4.44 14.34 5.21
CA ASP A 112 -3.90 15.09 4.07
C ASP A 112 -4.77 16.30 3.71
#